data_AF-A0AAV7K737-F1
#
_entry.id   AF-A0AAV7K737-F1
#
_cell.length_a   1.000
_cell.length_b   1.000
_cell.length_c   1.000
_cell.angle_alpha   90.00
_cell.angle_beta   90.00
_cell.angle_gamma   90.00
#
_symmetry.space_group_name_H-M   'P 1'
#
loop_
_entity.id
_entity.type
_entity.pdbx_description
1 polymer ?
#
loop_
_entity_poly.entity_id
_entity_poly.type
_entity_poly.pdbx_seq_one_letter_code
_entity_poly.pdbx_strand_id
1 'polypeptide(L)'
;MGRKAQLLSDVNKKRRVEKGKKIRERFRDSRHLDIFLTDEKLFSVECSLNRQNDRVLCSTSKGISPVARIVKRTQKPASAMVWGGIKATGRTPRVH
;
A
#
# COMPACT_ATOMS: atom_id res chain seq x y z
N MET A 1 -8.82 15.23 -7.97
CA MET A 1 -9.23 14.08 -7.12
C MET A 1 -8.92 14.40 -5.67
N GLY A 2 -9.92 14.60 -4.81
CA GLY A 2 -9.70 14.80 -3.39
C GLY A 2 -9.23 13.51 -2.70
N ARG A 3 -8.26 13.59 -1.79
CA ARG A 3 -7.84 12.45 -0.97
C ARG A 3 -9.04 11.97 -0.14
N LYS A 4 -9.51 10.73 -0.39
CA LYS A 4 -10.42 10.05 0.54
C LYS A 4 -9.65 9.77 1.82
N ALA A 5 -9.91 10.55 2.86
CA ALA A 5 -9.41 10.29 4.20
C ALA A 5 -10.53 9.64 5.02
N GLN A 6 -10.14 8.77 5.96
CA GLN A 6 -11.09 8.27 6.96
C GLN A 6 -11.56 9.46 7.80
N LEU A 7 -12.88 9.67 7.87
CA LEU A 7 -13.44 10.67 8.77
C LEU A 7 -13.24 10.21 10.21
N LEU A 8 -12.55 11.02 11.01
CA LEU A 8 -12.32 10.74 12.43
C LEU A 8 -13.41 11.39 13.27
N SER A 9 -14.15 10.58 14.03
CA SER A 9 -14.99 11.09 15.12
C SER A 9 -14.15 11.72 16.22
N ASP A 10 -14.75 12.59 17.04
CA ASP A 10 -14.02 13.25 18.12
C ASP A 10 -13.50 12.26 19.17
N VAL A 11 -14.25 11.17 19.41
CA VAL A 11 -13.80 10.03 20.22
C VAL A 11 -12.54 9.39 19.63
N ASN A 12 -12.51 9.17 18.32
CA ASN A 12 -11.34 8.58 17.64
C ASN A 12 -10.13 9.52 17.65
N LYS A 13 -10.35 10.84 17.55
CA LYS A 13 -9.28 11.85 17.69
C LYS A 13 -8.69 11.80 19.11
N LYS A 14 -9.54 11.83 20.14
CA LYS A 14 -9.09 11.76 21.54
C LYS A 14 -8.28 10.50 21.83
N ARG A 15 -8.79 9.34 21.42
CA ARG A 15 -8.11 8.04 21.58
C ARG A 15 -6.76 8.02 20.86
N ARG A 16 -6.67 8.60 19.65
CA ARG A 16 -5.40 8.71 18.91
C ARG A 16 -4.37 9.57 19.65
N VAL A 17 -4.78 10.71 20.20
CA VAL A 17 -3.90 11.59 20.98
C VAL A 17 -3.38 10.88 22.22
N GLU A 18 -4.24 10.23 22.98
CA GLU A 18 -3.86 9.48 24.19
C GLU A 18 -2.89 8.34 23.87
N LYS A 19 -3.16 7.56 22.81
CA LYS A 19 -2.27 6.50 22.35
C LYS A 19 -0.92 7.06 21.87
N GLY A 20 -0.93 8.18 21.15
CA GLY A 20 0.28 8.85 20.66
C GLY A 20 1.21 9.31 21.78
N LYS A 21 0.66 9.86 22.87
CA LYS A 21 1.44 10.23 24.06
C LYS A 21 2.15 9.02 24.68
N LYS A 22 1.43 7.91 24.86
CA LYS A 22 1.99 6.65 25.39
C LYS A 22 3.07 6.05 24.48
N ILE A 23 2.86 6.08 23.16
CA ILE A 23 3.86 5.62 22.19
C ILE A 23 5.12 6.49 22.29
N ARG A 24 4.97 7.82 22.36
CA ARG A 24 6.10 8.74 22.50
C ARG A 24 6.93 8.47 23.75
N GLU A 25 6.28 8.20 24.88
CA GLU A 25 6.96 7.81 26.11
C GLU A 25 7.70 6.47 25.96
N ARG A 26 7.07 5.48 25.31
CA ARG A 26 7.68 4.17 25.05
C ARG A 26 8.90 4.24 24.13
N PHE A 27 8.99 5.25 23.28
CA PHE A 27 10.10 5.44 22.34
C PHE A 27 11.33 6.13 22.96
N ARG A 28 11.21 6.64 24.20
CA ARG A 28 12.32 7.26 24.95
C ARG A 28 13.46 6.27 25.18
N ASP A 29 14.66 6.80 25.42
CA ASP A 29 15.85 6.03 25.80
C ASP A 29 16.23 4.99 24.74
N SER A 30 16.03 5.31 23.46
CA SER A 30 16.29 4.44 22.32
C SER A 30 15.52 3.11 22.32
N ARG A 31 14.49 2.95 23.17
CA ARG A 31 13.65 1.74 23.23
C ARG A 31 12.91 1.43 21.94
N HIS A 32 12.79 2.39 21.02
CA HIS A 32 12.26 2.18 19.69
C HIS A 32 13.10 1.21 18.85
N LEU A 33 14.40 1.06 19.16
CA LEU A 33 15.26 0.08 18.52
C LEU A 33 14.77 -1.34 18.79
N ASP A 34 14.14 -1.58 19.94
CA ASP A 34 13.60 -2.88 20.35
C ASP A 34 12.17 -3.14 19.90
N ILE A 35 11.53 -2.18 19.24
CA ILE A 35 10.15 -2.32 18.79
C ILE A 35 10.14 -3.06 17.45
N PHE A 36 9.46 -4.20 17.46
CA PHE A 36 9.13 -4.95 16.26
C PHE A 36 7.75 -4.53 15.75
N LEU A 37 7.71 -3.94 14.55
CA LEU A 37 6.49 -3.48 13.90
C LEU A 37 6.08 -4.49 12.84
N THR A 38 4.82 -4.91 12.85
CA THR A 38 4.27 -5.86 11.87
C THR A 38 3.06 -5.26 11.19
N ASP A 39 2.85 -5.62 9.93
CA ASP A 39 1.64 -5.24 9.20
C ASP A 39 1.30 -6.29 8.12
N GLU A 40 0.04 -6.30 7.72
CA GLU A 40 -0.44 -7.09 6.59
C GLU A 40 -0.75 -6.16 5.42
N LYS A 41 -0.27 -6.54 4.24
CA LYS A 41 -0.52 -5.77 3.02
C LYS A 41 -1.04 -6.66 1.92
N LEU A 42 -2.20 -6.31 1.38
CA LEU A 42 -2.74 -6.92 0.17
C LEU A 42 -2.09 -6.29 -1.08
N PHE A 43 -1.42 -7.12 -1.88
CA PHE A 43 -0.84 -6.75 -3.17
C PHE A 43 -1.70 -7.34 -4.29
N SER A 44 -2.27 -6.49 -5.15
CA SER A 44 -2.98 -6.95 -6.35
C SER A 44 -1.98 -7.37 -7.42
N VAL A 45 -2.19 -8.54 -8.01
CA VAL A 45 -1.42 -9.14 -9.12
C VAL A 45 -1.83 -8.58 -10.49
N GLU A 46 -2.83 -7.69 -10.52
CA GLU A 46 -3.28 -7.04 -11.77
C GLU A 46 -2.11 -6.38 -12.52
N CYS A 47 -2.14 -6.45 -13.86
CA CYS A 47 -1.29 -5.58 -14.68
C CYS A 47 -1.60 -4.13 -14.32
N SER A 48 -0.73 -3.53 -13.52
CA SER A 48 -0.68 -2.08 -13.41
C SER A 48 -0.44 -1.59 -14.83
N LEU A 49 -1.42 -0.91 -15.43
CA LEU A 49 -1.18 -0.20 -16.68
C LEU A 49 -0.11 0.85 -16.38
N ASN A 50 1.15 0.50 -16.61
CA ASN A 50 2.23 1.43 -16.56
C ASN A 50 2.22 2.15 -17.90
N ARG A 51 1.56 3.31 -17.95
CA ARG A 51 1.44 4.13 -19.17
C ARG A 51 2.79 4.46 -19.84
N GLN A 52 3.91 4.32 -19.12
CA GLN A 52 5.24 4.45 -19.70
C GLN A 52 5.70 3.17 -20.43
N ASN A 53 5.39 1.98 -19.91
CA ASN A 53 5.86 0.70 -20.45
C ASN A 53 4.85 0.02 -21.41
N ASP A 54 3.56 0.28 -21.25
CA ASP A 54 2.49 -0.41 -22.00
C ASP A 54 2.08 0.36 -23.27
N ARG A 55 3.04 1.00 -23.95
CA ARG A 55 2.77 1.79 -25.16
C ARG A 55 2.64 0.88 -26.38
N VAL A 56 1.53 1.00 -27.10
CA VAL A 56 1.35 0.39 -28.42
C VAL A 56 1.77 1.42 -29.47
N LEU A 57 2.81 1.11 -30.24
CA LEU A 57 3.21 1.92 -31.39
C LEU A 57 2.28 1.64 -32.56
N CYS A 58 1.59 2.65 -33.06
CA CYS A 58 0.71 2.56 -34.23
C CYS A 58 0.82 3.83 -35.07
N SER A 59 0.76 3.68 -36.39
CA SER A 59 0.86 4.77 -37.36
C SER A 59 -0.36 5.70 -37.33
N THR A 60 -1.54 5.15 -37.02
CA THR A 60 -2.78 5.91 -36.81
C THR A 60 -3.60 5.28 -35.70
N SER A 61 -4.40 6.09 -35.00
CA SER A 61 -5.28 5.61 -33.91
C SER A 61 -6.36 4.63 -34.38
N LYS A 62 -6.66 4.60 -35.70
CA LYS A 62 -7.59 3.65 -36.34
C LYS A 62 -6.95 2.27 -36.61
N GLY A 63 -5.62 2.18 -36.63
CA GLY A 63 -4.89 0.92 -36.83
C GLY A 63 -4.69 0.10 -35.56
N ILE A 64 -5.09 0.63 -34.39
CA ILE A 64 -4.99 -0.07 -33.11
C ILE A 64 -6.14 -1.08 -33.00
N SER A 65 -5.83 -2.35 -32.79
CA SER A 65 -6.84 -3.37 -32.48
C SER A 65 -7.71 -2.92 -31.29
N PRO A 66 -9.05 -3.05 -31.35
CA PRO A 66 -9.94 -2.74 -30.24
C PRO A 66 -9.54 -3.42 -28.93
N VAL A 67 -8.92 -4.61 -29.01
CA VAL A 67 -8.42 -5.38 -27.87
C VAL A 67 -7.21 -4.70 -27.22
N ALA A 68 -6.30 -4.14 -28.01
CA ALA A 68 -5.12 -3.43 -27.52
C ALA A 68 -5.47 -2.07 -26.88
N ARG A 69 -6.66 -1.53 -27.16
CA ARG A 69 -7.16 -0.28 -26.58
C ARG A 69 -7.81 -0.49 -25.19
N ILE A 70 -8.24 -1.72 -24.88
CA ILE A 70 -9.04 -2.02 -23.68
C ILE A 70 -8.18 -2.76 -22.66
N VAL A 71 -7.82 -2.05 -21.59
CA VAL A 71 -7.25 -2.67 -20.40
C VAL A 71 -8.39 -3.24 -19.57
N LYS A 72 -8.57 -4.57 -19.62
CA LYS A 72 -9.53 -5.26 -18.77
C LYS A 72 -9.03 -5.20 -17.32
N ARG A 73 -9.57 -4.25 -16.55
CA ARG A 73 -9.43 -4.24 -15.08
C ARG A 73 -10.46 -5.19 -14.50
N THR A 74 -10.01 -6.16 -13.72
CA THR A 74 -10.93 -7.11 -13.09
C THR A 74 -11.50 -6.42 -11.85
N GLN A 75 -12.80 -6.59 -11.56
CA GLN A 75 -13.36 -6.00 -10.34
C GLN A 75 -12.79 -6.63 -9.06
N LYS A 76 -12.22 -7.83 -9.17
CA LYS A 76 -11.55 -8.60 -8.12
C LYS A 76 -10.20 -9.13 -8.65
N PRO A 77 -9.15 -8.32 -8.66
CA PRO A 77 -7.82 -8.79 -9.02
C PRO A 77 -7.42 -9.99 -8.16
N ALA A 78 -6.72 -10.96 -8.76
CA ALA A 78 -5.91 -11.87 -7.98
C ALA A 78 -4.98 -11.04 -7.07
N SER A 79 -4.83 -11.44 -5.82
CA SER A 79 -4.04 -10.69 -4.86
C SER A 79 -3.30 -11.63 -3.92
N ALA A 80 -2.14 -11.18 -3.45
CA ALA A 80 -1.35 -11.86 -2.43
C ALA A 80 -1.36 -11.00 -1.17
N MET A 81 -1.82 -11.57 -0.06
CA MET A 81 -1.66 -10.95 1.26
C MET A 81 -0.28 -11.29 1.78
N VAL A 82 0.52 -10.27 2.07
CA VAL A 82 1.86 -10.44 2.60
C VAL A 82 1.88 -9.91 4.02
N TRP A 83 2.31 -10.75 4.94
CA TRP A 83 2.67 -10.34 6.30
C TRP A 83 4.15 -10.00 6.33
N GLY A 84 4.51 -8.92 7.02
CA GLY A 84 5.90 -8.55 7.19
C GLY A 84 6.14 -7.83 8.50
N GLY A 85 7.34 -8.00 9.04
CA GLY A 85 7.78 -7.28 10.22
C GLY A 85 9.11 -6.57 10.01
N ILE A 86 9.30 -5.47 10.73
CA ILE A 86 10.51 -4.65 10.71
C ILE A 86 10.88 -4.21 12.13
N LYS A 87 12.18 -4.29 12.42
CA LYS A 87 12.84 -3.70 13.60
C LYS A 87 13.79 -2.62 13.09
N ALA A 88 14.28 -1.75 13.97
CA ALA A 88 15.29 -0.75 13.60
C ALA A 88 16.54 -1.36 12.94
N THR A 89 16.88 -2.61 13.28
CA THR A 89 18.05 -3.33 12.76
C THR A 89 17.79 -4.07 11.44
N GLY A 90 16.55 -4.14 10.94
CA GLY A 90 16.25 -4.85 9.70
C GLY A 90 14.85 -5.46 9.64
N ARG A 91 14.54 -6.12 8.53
CA ARG A 91 13.25 -6.79 8.28
C ARG A 91 13.33 -8.26 8.69
N THR A 92 12.21 -8.86 9.05
CA THR A 92 12.15 -10.33 9.19
C THR A 92 12.32 -11.04 7.86
N PRO A 93 12.82 -12.29 7.86
CA PRO A 93 12.78 -13.16 6.69
C PRO A 93 11.36 -13.24 6.15
N ARG A 94 11.21 -13.07 4.83
CA ARG A 94 9.92 -13.25 4.17
C ARG A 94 9.62 -14.75 4.17
N VAL A 95 8.57 -15.16 4.87
CA VAL A 95 8.07 -16.53 4.79
C VAL A 95 7.23 -16.62 3.51
N HIS A 96 7.64 -17.48 2.59
CA HIS A 96 6.95 -17.76 1.33
C HIS A 96 5.86 -18.81 1.51
#